data_AF-A0A357FMP2-F1
#
_entry.id   AF-A0A357FMP2-F1
#
_cell.length_a   1.000
_cell.length_b   1.000
_cell.length_c   1.000
_cell.angle_alpha   90.00
_cell.angle_beta   90.00
_cell.angle_gamma   90.00
#
_symmetry.space_group_name_H-M   'P 1'
#
loop_
_entity.id
_entity.type
_entity.pdbx_description
1 polymer ?
#
loop_
_entity_poly.entity_id
_entity_poly.type
_entity_poly.pdbx_seq_one_letter_code
_entity_poly.pdbx_strand_id
1 'polypeptide(L)'
;MISLIGIPPTIGFMAKIYLFGAAVETNLTWLAIVGVVNSVVSAYYYLRVVKTMFIDSPDEGHEIHPNLGVLSAAVISISGTVFFGFFPKPIIELARDAINTLIG
;
A
#
# COMPACT_ATOMS: atom_id res chain seq x y z
N MET A 1 -0.56 0.02 7.22
CA MET A 1 -2.01 0.24 6.98
C MET A 1 -2.27 1.40 6.03
N ILE A 2 -1.66 2.57 6.26
CA ILE A 2 -1.81 3.76 5.40
C ILE A 2 -1.53 3.49 3.90
N SER A 3 -0.45 2.79 3.58
CA SER A 3 -0.13 2.41 2.18
C SER A 3 -1.21 1.52 1.54
N LEU A 4 -1.84 0.63 2.32
CA LEU A 4 -2.88 -0.29 1.84
C LEU A 4 -4.19 0.45 1.50
N ILE A 5 -4.51 1.50 2.25
CA ILE A 5 -5.63 2.41 1.96
C ILE A 5 -5.37 3.12 0.62
N GLY A 6 -4.11 3.42 0.33
CA GLY A 6 -3.69 4.12 -0.89
C GLY A 6 -3.64 5.63 -0.69
N ILE A 7 -2.94 6.09 0.37
CA ILE A 7 -2.69 7.52 0.55
C ILE A 7 -1.56 7.95 -0.42
N PRO A 8 -1.65 9.11 -1.10
CA PRO A 8 -0.76 9.48 -2.22
C PRO A 8 0.76 9.29 -2.06
N PRO A 9 1.41 9.61 -0.92
CA PRO A 9 2.85 9.48 -0.79
C PRO A 9 3.31 8.03 -0.57
N THR A 10 2.50 7.02 -0.91
CA THR A 10 2.80 5.60 -0.68
C THR A 10 2.80 4.80 -1.98
N ILE A 11 3.67 3.80 -2.06
CA ILE A 11 3.72 2.89 -3.21
C ILE A 11 2.38 2.18 -3.48
N GLY A 12 1.58 1.89 -2.44
CA GLY A 12 0.27 1.26 -2.58
C GLY A 12 -0.74 2.14 -3.31
N PHE A 13 -0.61 3.47 -3.24
CA PHE A 13 -1.41 4.38 -4.07
C PHE A 13 -1.01 4.33 -5.53
N MET A 14 0.29 4.41 -5.81
CA MET A 14 0.81 4.33 -7.18
C MET A 14 0.38 3.03 -7.85
N ALA A 15 0.52 1.89 -7.16
CA ALA A 15 0.08 0.59 -7.66
C ALA A 15 -1.41 0.59 -8.08
N LYS A 16 -2.30 1.19 -7.29
CA LYS A 16 -3.73 1.30 -7.62
C LYS A 16 -3.97 2.17 -8.85
N ILE A 17 -3.29 3.32 -8.97
CA ILE A 17 -3.44 4.19 -10.15
C ILE A 17 -3.01 3.45 -11.41
N TYR A 18 -1.85 2.80 -11.41
CA TYR A 18 -1.37 2.06 -12.58
C TYR A 18 -2.33 0.91 -12.92
N LEU A 19 -2.80 0.16 -11.92
CA LEU A 19 -3.72 -0.97 -12.13
C LEU A 19 -5.08 -0.52 -12.68
N PHE A 20 -5.70 0.49 -12.07
CA PHE A 20 -7.00 0.99 -12.50
C PHE A 20 -6.91 1.75 -13.81
N GLY A 21 -5.83 2.50 -14.05
CA GLY A 21 -5.54 3.15 -15.33
C GLY A 21 -5.48 2.13 -16.47
N ALA A 22 -4.70 1.05 -16.29
CA ALA A 22 -4.62 -0.03 -17.27
C ALA A 22 -5.98 -0.72 -17.52
N ALA A 23 -6.79 -0.91 -16.47
CA ALA A 23 -8.15 -1.45 -16.62
C ALA A 23 -9.06 -0.52 -17.43
N VAL A 24 -8.96 0.80 -17.22
CA VAL A 24 -9.73 1.77 -18.01
C VAL A 24 -9.28 1.80 -19.47
N GLU A 25 -7.96 1.81 -19.73
CA GLU A 25 -7.39 1.81 -21.08
C GLU A 25 -7.77 0.54 -21.89
N THR A 26 -8.02 -0.57 -21.20
CA THR A 26 -8.40 -1.86 -21.83
C THR A 26 -9.92 -2.08 -21.91
N ASN A 27 -10.73 -1.03 -21.75
CA ASN A 27 -12.21 -1.08 -21.72
C ASN A 27 -12.79 -1.94 -20.59
N LEU A 28 -12.02 -2.20 -19.53
CA LEU A 28 -12.43 -2.90 -18.31
C LEU A 28 -12.80 -1.93 -17.19
N THR A 29 -13.39 -0.78 -17.53
CA THR A 29 -13.75 0.29 -16.57
C THR A 29 -14.61 -0.21 -15.41
N TRP A 30 -15.48 -1.20 -15.64
CA TRP A 30 -16.30 -1.78 -14.57
C TRP A 30 -15.43 -2.45 -13.49
N LEU A 31 -14.33 -3.12 -13.87
CA LEU A 31 -13.38 -3.70 -12.91
C LEU A 31 -12.64 -2.62 -12.12
N ALA A 32 -12.29 -1.51 -12.78
CA ALA A 32 -11.71 -0.35 -12.09
C ALA A 32 -12.68 0.20 -11.04
N ILE A 33 -13.97 0.35 -11.38
CA ILE A 33 -15.01 0.81 -10.45
C ILE A 33 -15.13 -0.14 -9.25
N VAL A 34 -15.24 -1.45 -9.49
CA VAL A 34 -15.30 -2.46 -8.42
C VAL A 34 -14.05 -2.39 -7.53
N GLY A 35 -12.87 -2.25 -8.12
CA GLY A 35 -11.60 -2.13 -7.40
C GLY A 35 -11.52 -0.86 -6.52
N VAL A 36 -12.02 0.27 -7.03
CA VAL A 36 -12.10 1.52 -6.26
C VAL A 36 -13.08 1.39 -5.11
N VAL A 37 -14.28 0.84 -5.34
CA VAL A 37 -15.27 0.59 -4.27
C VAL A 37 -14.69 -0.33 -3.21
N ASN A 38 -14.03 -1.43 -3.61
CA ASN A 38 -13.37 -2.33 -2.67
C ASN A 38 -12.25 -1.64 -1.87
N SER A 39 -11.52 -0.70 -2.48
CA SER A 39 -10.52 0.11 -1.79
C SER A 39 -11.15 1.02 -0.73
N VAL A 40 -12.30 1.62 -1.02
CA VAL A 40 -13.05 2.45 -0.04
C VAL A 40 -13.57 1.59 1.11
N VAL A 41 -14.14 0.43 0.82
CA VAL A 41 -14.60 -0.53 1.85
C VAL A 41 -13.42 -0.97 2.73
N SER A 42 -12.28 -1.30 2.13
CA SER A 42 -11.06 -1.65 2.87
C SER A 42 -10.55 -0.49 3.72
N ALA A 43 -10.70 0.76 3.26
CA ALA A 43 -10.29 1.93 4.02
C ALA A 43 -11.02 2.04 5.37
N TYR A 44 -12.32 1.74 5.40
CA TYR A 44 -13.09 1.70 6.64
C TYR A 44 -12.49 0.71 7.65
N TYR A 45 -12.22 -0.53 7.21
CA TYR A 45 -11.62 -1.54 8.08
C TYR A 45 -10.22 -1.15 8.57
N TYR A 46 -9.39 -0.58 7.69
CA TYR A 46 -8.04 -0.20 8.07
C TYR A 46 -8.00 1.01 9.00
N LEU A 47 -8.86 2.01 8.78
CA LEU A 47 -8.96 3.17 9.68
C LEU A 47 -9.47 2.76 11.06
N ARG A 48 -10.37 1.79 11.15
CA ARG A 48 -10.83 1.26 12.44
C ARG A 48 -9.67 0.69 13.26
N VAL A 49 -8.76 -0.04 12.63
CA VAL A 49 -7.57 -0.59 13.31
C VAL A 49 -6.60 0.52 13.70
N VAL A 50 -6.34 1.49 12.81
CA VAL A 50 -5.48 2.65 13.13
C VAL A 50 -6.05 3.45 14.30
N LYS A 51 -7.37 3.63 14.35
CA LYS A 51 -8.04 4.26 15.49
C LYS A 51 -7.73 3.51 16.79
N THR A 52 -7.92 2.20 16.80
CA THR A 52 -7.64 1.39 18.00
C THR A 52 -6.16 1.40 18.40
N MET A 53 -5.23 1.55 17.45
CA MET A 53 -3.80 1.65 17.75
C MET A 53 -3.37 2.99 18.37
N PHE A 54 -4.04 4.11 18.06
CA PHE A 54 -3.57 5.45 18.41
C PHE A 54 -4.53 6.29 19.25
N ILE A 55 -5.83 5.97 19.26
CA ILE A 55 -6.88 6.80 19.88
C ILE A 55 -7.52 6.11 21.07
N ASP A 56 -7.81 4.82 20.95
CA ASP A 56 -8.44 4.06 22.03
C ASP A 56 -7.42 3.87 23.18
N SER A 57 -7.88 3.87 24.43
CA SER A 57 -7.01 3.68 25.59
C SER A 57 -6.41 2.27 25.57
N PRO A 58 -5.13 2.11 25.92
CA PRO A 58 -4.53 0.79 26.01
C PRO A 58 -5.23 -0.03 27.09
N ASP A 59 -5.55 -1.28 26.79
CA ASP A 59 -5.88 -2.27 27.81
C ASP A 59 -4.68 -2.45 28.76
N GLU A 60 -4.91 -2.88 30.00
CA GLU A 60 -3.84 -3.18 30.96
C GLU A 60 -2.87 -4.22 30.36
N GLY A 61 -1.75 -3.72 29.83
CA GLY A 61 -0.83 -4.47 28.99
C GLY A 61 0.62 -4.14 29.34
N HIS A 62 1.52 -5.09 29.07
CA HIS A 62 2.95 -4.91 29.32
C HIS A 62 3.57 -3.98 28.27
N GLU A 63 4.47 -3.09 28.70
CA GLU A 63 5.27 -2.28 27.78
C GLU A 63 6.11 -3.18 26.88
N ILE A 64 5.98 -2.98 25.57
CA ILE A 64 6.78 -3.69 24.56
C ILE A 64 7.95 -2.80 24.18
N HIS A 65 9.17 -3.27 24.45
CA HIS A 65 10.39 -2.62 23.97
C HIS A 65 10.86 -3.31 22.67
N PRO A 66 10.70 -2.67 21.51
CA PRO A 66 11.15 -3.26 20.25
C PRO A 66 12.67 -3.35 20.25
N ASN A 67 13.20 -4.49 19.81
CA ASN A 67 14.63 -4.63 19.58
C ASN A 67 15.05 -3.84 18.31
N LEU A 68 16.36 -3.66 18.15
CA LEU A 68 16.91 -2.89 17.03
C LEU A 68 16.55 -3.50 15.65
N GLY A 69 16.40 -4.82 15.56
CA GLY A 69 15.98 -5.51 14.34
C GLY A 69 14.56 -5.14 13.90
N VAL A 70 13.61 -5.12 14.84
CA VAL A 70 12.22 -4.72 14.57
C VAL A 70 12.16 -3.25 14.16
N LEU A 71 12.88 -2.38 14.88
CA LEU A 71 12.88 -0.95 14.62
C LEU A 71 13.49 -0.63 13.25
N SER A 72 14.64 -1.22 12.92
CA SER A 72 15.29 -1.05 11.62
C SER A 72 14.43 -1.58 10.47
N ALA A 73 13.82 -2.76 10.60
CA ALA A 73 12.92 -3.31 9.60
C ALA A 73 11.71 -2.40 9.35
N ALA A 74 11.13 -1.82 10.41
CA ALA A 74 10.03 -0.88 10.31
C ALA A 74 10.44 0.40 9.57
N VAL A 75 11.58 0.99 9.94
CA VAL A 75 12.12 2.21 9.30
C VAL A 75 12.42 1.96 7.83
N ILE A 76 13.07 0.84 7.49
CA ILE A 76 13.38 0.48 6.09
C ILE A 76 12.09 0.31 5.29
N SER A 77 11.10 -0.40 5.84
CA SER A 77 9.81 -0.65 5.16
C SER A 77 9.01 0.64 4.92
N ILE A 78 8.97 1.53 5.92
CA ILE A 78 8.31 2.84 5.82
C ILE A 78 9.03 3.70 4.78
N SER A 79 10.37 3.75 4.86
CA SER A 79 11.19 4.54 3.94
C SER A 79 11.02 4.06 2.50
N GLY A 80 11.08 2.74 2.24
CA GLY A 80 10.84 2.18 0.93
C GLY A 80 9.43 2.47 0.41
N THR A 81 8.42 2.32 1.26
CA THR A 81 7.02 2.62 0.92
C THR A 81 6.82 4.06 0.46
N VAL A 82 7.48 5.01 1.14
CA VAL A 82 7.39 6.44 0.81
C VAL A 82 8.25 6.77 -0.41
N PHE A 83 9.49 6.29 -0.43
CA PHE A 83 10.44 6.52 -1.52
C PHE A 83 9.87 6.07 -2.86
N PHE A 84 9.37 4.83 -2.95
CA PHE A 84 8.73 4.32 -4.17
C PHE A 84 7.34 4.91 -4.42
N GLY A 85 6.72 5.53 -3.41
CA GLY A 85 5.53 6.34 -3.59
C GLY A 85 5.81 7.58 -4.45
N PHE A 86 6.93 8.26 -4.21
CA PHE A 86 7.35 9.42 -5.02
C PHE A 86 8.02 9.00 -6.34
N PHE A 87 8.80 7.92 -6.32
CA PHE A 87 9.55 7.43 -7.46
C PHE A 87 9.14 5.99 -7.81
N PRO A 88 7.94 5.77 -8.40
CA PRO A 88 7.46 4.43 -8.70
C PRO A 88 8.18 3.78 -9.89
N LYS A 89 8.78 4.60 -10.78
CA LYS A 89 9.38 4.14 -12.05
C LYS A 89 10.30 2.91 -11.91
N PRO A 90 11.27 2.84 -10.97
CA PRO A 90 12.17 1.70 -10.88
C PRO A 90 11.43 0.39 -10.62
N ILE A 91 10.39 0.40 -9.79
CA ILE A 91 9.60 -0.81 -9.49
C ILE A 91 8.73 -1.20 -10.68
N ILE A 92 8.17 -0.22 -11.40
CA ILE A 92 7.34 -0.49 -12.58
C ILE A 92 8.18 -1.04 -13.74
N GLU A 93 9.40 -0.54 -13.93
CA GLU A 93 10.34 -1.06 -14.93
C GLU A 93 10.76 -2.49 -14.60
N LEU A 94 11.12 -2.77 -13.34
CA LEU A 94 11.42 -4.14 -12.90
C LEU A 94 10.24 -5.09 -13.10
N ALA A 95 9.01 -4.64 -12.82
CA ALA A 95 7.81 -5.45 -13.07
C ALA A 95 7.60 -5.71 -14.57
N ARG A 96 7.87 -4.72 -15.43
CA ARG A 96 7.77 -4.86 -16.89
C ARG A 96 8.81 -5.84 -17.44
N ASP A 97 10.06 -5.75 -16.97
CA ASP A 97 11.13 -6.66 -17.37
C ASP A 97 10.84 -8.11 -16.95
N ALA A 98 10.29 -8.28 -15.74
CA ALA A 98 9.83 -9.58 -15.24
C ALA A 98 8.71 -10.15 -16.11
N ILE A 99 7.76 -9.31 -16.55
CA ILE A 99 6.69 -9.72 -17.46
C ILE A 99 7.26 -10.13 -18.82
N ASN A 100 8.14 -9.33 -19.42
CA ASN A 100 8.77 -9.66 -20.71
C ASN A 100 9.47 -11.03 -20.66
N THR A 101 10.17 -11.32 -19.56
CA THR A 101 10.77 -12.65 -19.36
C THR A 101 9.74 -13.78 -19.31
N LEU A 102 8.54 -13.50 -18.78
CA LEU A 102 7.45 -14.47 -18.65
C LEU A 102 6.70 -14.71 -19.96
N ILE A 103 6.58 -13.69 -20.81
CA ILE A 103 5.76 -13.74 -22.04
C ILE A 103 6.56 -13.75 -23.36
N GLY A 104 7.88 -13.50 -23.31
CA GLY A 104 8.80 -13.52 -24.46
C GLY A 104 9.23 -12.13 -24.91
#